data_AF-A0A6M1ZA43-F1
#
_entry.id   AF-A0A6M1ZA43-F1
#
_cell.length_a   1.000
_cell.length_b   1.000
_cell.length_c   1.000
_cell.angle_alpha   90.00
_cell.angle_beta   90.00
_cell.angle_gamma   90.00
#
_symmetry.space_group_name_H-M   'P 1'
#
loop_
_entity.id
_entity.type
_entity.pdbx_description
1 polymer ?
#
loop_
_entity_poly.entity_id
_entity_poly.type
_entity_poly.pdbx_seq_one_letter_code
_entity_poly.pdbx_strand_id
1 'polypeptide(L)'
;MSWKGLLFRIFLCIGLFATCLYSYLDTQNMLTSLRIQIPELAAQVRRIQEENGQLRYQIESRENPARLMEIARQNEFAHLKYPNCDEVLTLHEASPFPEKSGIKPTESRIKSKLAFVRK
;
A
#
# COMPACT_ATOMS: atom_id res chain seq x y z
N MET A 1 -31.05 -69.35 -11.44
CA MET A 1 -30.69 -67.95 -11.09
C MET A 1 -29.37 -67.63 -11.77
N SER A 2 -29.36 -66.78 -12.79
CA SER A 2 -28.24 -66.67 -13.73
C SER A 2 -27.08 -65.88 -13.10
N TRP A 3 -26.02 -66.58 -12.68
CA TRP A 3 -24.80 -66.04 -12.04
C TRP A 3 -24.22 -64.81 -12.75
N LYS A 4 -24.33 -64.78 -14.07
CA LYS A 4 -23.90 -63.67 -14.93
C LYS A 4 -24.61 -62.35 -14.60
N GLY A 5 -25.90 -62.39 -14.26
CA GLY A 5 -26.67 -61.19 -13.89
C GLY A 5 -26.31 -60.65 -12.51
N LEU A 6 -25.88 -61.53 -11.59
CA LEU A 6 -25.44 -61.14 -10.25
C LEU A 6 -24.07 -60.45 -10.30
N LEU A 7 -23.13 -60.99 -11.08
CA LEU A 7 -21.83 -60.35 -11.32
C LEU A 7 -21.97 -58.98 -11.99
N PHE A 8 -22.84 -58.85 -12.98
CA PHE A 8 -23.07 -57.57 -13.66
C PHE A 8 -23.61 -56.49 -12.72
N ARG A 9 -24.57 -56.85 -11.84
CA ARG A 9 -25.10 -55.94 -10.82
C ARG A 9 -24.04 -55.50 -9.82
N ILE A 10 -23.17 -56.41 -9.37
CA ILE A 10 -22.08 -56.09 -8.45
C ILE A 10 -21.09 -55.12 -9.12
N PHE A 11 -20.71 -55.39 -10.37
CA PHE A 11 -19.83 -54.48 -11.11
C PHE A 11 -20.44 -53.10 -11.30
N LEU A 12 -21.74 -53.02 -11.60
CA LEU A 12 -22.46 -51.76 -11.72
C LEU A 12 -22.47 -51.00 -10.39
N CYS A 13 -22.75 -51.68 -9.27
CA CYS A 13 -22.72 -51.07 -7.94
C CYS A 13 -21.34 -50.55 -7.58
N ILE A 14 -20.28 -51.33 -7.82
CA ILE A 14 -18.90 -50.91 -7.56
C ILE A 14 -18.51 -49.73 -8.44
N GLY A 15 -18.90 -49.74 -9.72
CA GLY A 15 -18.66 -48.65 -10.64
C GLY A 15 -19.33 -47.35 -10.19
N LEU A 16 -20.62 -47.40 -9.88
CA LEU A 16 -21.37 -46.24 -9.37
C LEU A 16 -20.79 -45.72 -8.07
N PHE A 17 -20.42 -46.61 -7.15
CA PHE A 17 -19.80 -46.24 -5.89
C PHE A 17 -18.43 -45.58 -6.10
N ALA A 18 -17.59 -46.14 -6.98
CA ALA A 18 -16.29 -45.59 -7.32
C ALA A 18 -16.40 -44.21 -7.98
N THR A 19 -17.34 -44.02 -8.91
CA THR A 19 -17.59 -42.72 -9.54
C THR A 19 -18.06 -41.69 -8.51
N CYS A 20 -19.01 -42.05 -7.64
CA CYS A 20 -19.50 -41.17 -6.58
C CYS A 20 -18.37 -40.78 -5.61
N LEU A 21 -17.53 -41.74 -5.24
CA LEU A 21 -16.39 -41.51 -4.36
C LEU A 21 -15.33 -40.62 -5.01
N TYR A 22 -15.07 -40.82 -6.30
CA TYR A 22 -14.13 -40.00 -7.06
C TYR A 22 -14.60 -38.53 -7.15
N SER A 23 -15.87 -38.28 -7.50
CA SER A 23 -16.44 -36.93 -7.52
C SER A 23 -16.40 -36.24 -6.16
N TYR A 24 -16.60 -37.00 -5.08
CA TYR A 24 -16.50 -36.49 -3.72
C TYR A 24 -15.07 -36.07 -3.37
N LEU A 25 -14.08 -36.90 -3.71
CA LEU A 25 -12.66 -36.58 -3.50
C LEU A 25 -12.20 -35.39 -4.34
N ASP A 26 -12.66 -35.27 -5.58
CA ASP A 26 -12.34 -34.14 -6.46
C ASP A 26 -12.85 -32.81 -5.88
N THR A 27 -14.07 -32.82 -5.35
CA THR A 27 -14.66 -31.66 -4.65
C THR A 27 -13.84 -31.29 -3.40
N GLN A 28 -13.36 -32.28 -2.64
CA GLN A 28 -12.49 -32.03 -1.48
C GLN A 28 -11.10 -31.52 -1.87
N ASN A 29 -10.53 -32.00 -2.98
CA ASN A 29 -9.25 -31.53 -3.49
C ASN A 29 -9.33 -30.07 -3.90
N MET A 30 -10.40 -29.65 -4.59
CA MET A 30 -10.61 -28.24 -4.93
C MET A 30 -10.65 -27.35 -3.68
N LEU A 31 -11.36 -27.79 -2.64
CA LEU A 31 -11.45 -27.04 -1.37
C LEU A 31 -10.09 -26.97 -0.65
N THR A 32 -9.31 -28.04 -0.74
CA THR A 32 -7.96 -28.15 -0.15
C THR A 32 -6.96 -27.25 -0.88
N SER A 33 -7.00 -27.21 -2.21
CA SER A 33 -6.17 -26.32 -3.01
C SER A 33 -6.42 -24.85 -2.66
N LEU A 34 -7.69 -24.46 -2.48
CA LEU A 34 -8.06 -23.10 -2.07
C LEU A 34 -7.59 -22.77 -0.65
N ARG A 35 -7.67 -23.74 0.28
CA ARG A 35 -7.22 -23.58 1.66
C ARG A 35 -5.70 -23.42 1.79
N ILE A 36 -4.91 -23.91 0.83
CA ILE A 36 -3.45 -23.76 0.82
C ILE A 36 -3.02 -22.36 0.36
N GLN A 37 -3.77 -21.73 -0.55
CA GLN A 37 -3.42 -20.40 -1.09
C GLN A 37 -3.73 -19.25 -0.12
N ILE A 38 -4.75 -19.42 0.73
CA ILE A 38 -5.14 -18.42 1.73
C ILE A 38 -4.02 -18.08 2.75
N PRO A 39 -3.35 -19.06 3.41
CA PRO A 39 -2.29 -18.76 4.37
C PRO A 39 -1.05 -18.18 3.69
N GLU A 40 -0.75 -18.56 2.44
CA GLU A 40 0.36 -17.98 1.69
C GLU A 40 0.12 -16.49 1.42
N LEU A 41 -1.07 -16.13 0.90
CA LEU A 41 -1.43 -14.75 0.64
C LEU A 41 -1.51 -13.93 1.94
N ALA A 42 -2.05 -14.51 3.02
CA ALA A 42 -2.09 -13.86 4.33
C ALA A 42 -0.68 -13.61 4.90
N ALA A 43 0.27 -14.52 4.66
CA ALA A 43 1.66 -14.33 5.06
C ALA A 43 2.33 -13.19 4.26
N GLN A 44 2.06 -13.10 2.95
CA GLN A 44 2.58 -12.01 2.12
C GLN A 44 2.03 -10.65 2.56
N VAL A 45 0.73 -10.55 2.81
CA VAL A 45 0.10 -9.30 3.31
C VAL A 45 0.69 -8.89 4.66
N ARG A 46 0.89 -9.84 5.58
CA ARG A 46 1.52 -9.57 6.88
C ARG A 46 2.95 -9.03 6.73
N ARG A 47 3.77 -9.63 5.87
CA ARG A 47 5.13 -9.13 5.60
C ARG A 47 5.12 -7.70 5.10
N ILE A 48 4.25 -7.40 4.12
CA ILE A 48 4.12 -6.06 3.57
C ILE A 48 3.65 -5.06 4.63
N GLN A 49 2.72 -5.45 5.51
CA GLN A 49 2.28 -4.59 6.61
C GLN A 49 3.38 -4.33 7.64
N GLU A 50 4.18 -5.34 7.98
CA GLU A 50 5.33 -5.20 8.87
C GLU A 50 6.40 -4.28 8.27
N GLU A 51 6.74 -4.46 6.99
CA GLU A 51 7.66 -3.58 6.26
C GLU A 51 7.14 -2.14 6.22
N ASN A 52 5.86 -1.93 5.91
CA ASN A 52 5.26 -0.60 5.95
C ASN A 52 5.29 0.00 7.36
N GLY A 53 5.06 -0.79 8.41
CA GLY A 53 5.17 -0.35 9.80
C GLY A 53 6.60 0.09 10.14
N GLN A 54 7.59 -0.70 9.73
CA GLN A 54 9.01 -0.36 9.92
C GLN A 54 9.41 0.89 9.15
N LEU A 55 8.98 1.02 7.89
CA LEU A 55 9.26 2.20 7.08
C LEU A 55 8.60 3.44 7.67
N ARG A 56 7.34 3.35 8.10
CA ARG A 56 6.66 4.46 8.80
C ARG A 56 7.39 4.87 10.07
N TYR A 57 7.83 3.91 10.88
CA TYR A 57 8.64 4.21 12.05
C TYR A 57 9.97 4.89 11.70
N GLN A 58 10.65 4.41 10.65
CA GLN A 58 11.90 5.04 10.20
C GLN A 58 11.69 6.47 9.71
N ILE A 59 10.64 6.70 8.92
CA ILE A 59 10.23 8.03 8.44
C ILE A 59 9.94 8.92 9.65
N GLU A 60 9.05 8.51 10.54
CA GLU A 60 8.68 9.28 11.72
C GLU A 60 9.89 9.55 12.63
N SER A 61 10.79 8.57 12.80
CA SER A 61 11.99 8.76 13.59
C SER A 61 12.96 9.78 12.98
N ARG A 62 13.04 9.90 11.65
CA ARG A 62 13.95 10.81 10.96
C ARG A 62 13.33 12.18 10.74
N GLU A 63 12.04 12.23 10.42
CA GLU A 63 11.30 13.45 10.10
C GLU A 63 10.67 14.11 11.33
N ASN A 64 10.82 13.53 12.53
CA ASN A 64 10.38 14.19 13.75
C ASN A 64 11.05 15.56 13.88
N PRO A 65 10.29 16.66 13.86
CA PRO A 65 10.84 18.01 13.87
C PRO A 65 11.72 18.28 15.10
N ALA A 66 11.45 17.63 16.23
CA ALA A 66 12.28 17.72 17.43
C ALA A 66 13.70 17.19 17.19
N ARG A 67 13.82 16.05 16.50
CA ARG A 67 15.11 15.45 16.16
C ARG A 67 15.87 16.29 15.12
N LEU A 68 15.16 16.85 14.14
CA LEU A 68 15.75 17.78 13.17
C LEU A 68 16.31 19.03 13.86
N MET A 69 15.58 19.58 14.83
CA MET A 69 16.01 20.74 15.62
C MET A 69 17.25 20.42 16.48
N GLU A 70 17.35 19.20 17.02
CA GLU A 70 18.53 18.73 17.76
C GLU A 70 19.76 18.58 16.86
N ILE A 71 19.60 18.04 15.65
CA ILE A 71 20.68 17.92 14.67
C ILE A 71 21.12 19.30 14.17
N ALA A 72 20.17 20.20 13.90
CA ALA A 72 20.47 21.58 13.48
C ALA A 72 21.26 22.38 14.53
N ARG A 73 21.24 21.97 15.80
CA ARG A 73 22.04 22.56 16.88
C ARG A 73 23.48 22.05 16.94
N GLN A 74 23.82 20.98 16.22
CA GLN A 74 25.19 20.48 16.17
C GLN A 74 26.08 21.42 15.36
N ASN A 75 27.32 21.61 15.83
CA ASN A 75 28.25 22.58 15.25
C ASN A 75 28.59 22.29 13.77
N GLU A 76 28.44 21.03 13.34
CA GLU A 76 28.65 20.60 11.96
C GLU A 76 27.66 21.26 10.98
N PHE A 77 26.48 21.63 11.45
CA PHE A 77 25.43 22.28 10.66
C PHE A 77 25.29 23.78 10.94
N ALA A 78 26.21 24.37 11.72
CA ALA A 78 26.18 25.81 12.07
C ALA A 78 26.29 26.75 10.85
N HIS A 79 26.70 26.22 9.70
CA HIS A 79 26.76 26.94 8.43
C HIS A 79 25.41 27.00 7.68
N LEU A 80 24.43 26.16 8.04
CA LEU A 80 23.06 26.28 7.52
C LEU A 80 22.35 27.44 8.22
N LYS A 81 22.04 28.49 7.46
CA LYS A 81 21.14 29.56 7.93
C LYS A 81 19.69 29.12 7.73
N TYR A 82 18.83 29.50 8.68
CA TYR A 82 17.38 29.38 8.47
C TYR A 82 16.99 30.25 7.28
N PRO A 83 16.26 29.70 6.28
CA PRO A 83 15.78 30.50 5.17
C PRO A 83 14.84 31.58 5.70
N ASN A 84 14.96 32.79 5.17
CA ASN A 84 14.00 33.84 5.46
C ASN A 84 12.66 33.47 4.80
N CYS A 85 11.54 33.87 5.39
CA CYS A 85 10.20 33.52 4.89
C CYS A 85 9.98 33.89 3.41
N ASP A 86 10.73 34.87 2.89
CA ASP A 86 10.67 35.33 1.51
C ASP A 86 11.37 34.39 0.49
N GLU A 87 12.15 33.41 0.96
CA GLU A 87 12.88 32.44 0.13
C GLU A 87 12.19 31.06 0.06
N VAL A 88 11.10 30.86 0.83
CA VAL A 88 10.40 29.58 0.92
C VAL A 88 9.34 29.47 -0.18
N LEU A 89 9.67 28.78 -1.27
CA LEU A 89 8.72 28.39 -2.31
C LEU A 89 7.84 27.23 -1.82
N THR A 90 6.60 27.54 -1.42
CA THR A 90 5.61 26.52 -1.08
C THR A 90 4.93 26.02 -2.37
N LEU A 91 5.22 24.79 -2.77
CA LEU A 91 4.50 24.14 -3.85
C LEU A 91 3.17 23.63 -3.29
N HIS A 92 2.07 24.27 -3.65
CA HIS A 92 0.74 23.70 -3.42
C HIS A 92 0.62 22.41 -4.24
N GLU A 93 0.34 21.31 -3.55
CA GLU A 93 0.14 20.00 -4.18
C GLU A 93 -0.92 20.14 -5.26
N ALA A 94 -0.54 19.86 -6.52
CA ALA A 94 -1.49 19.79 -7.60
C ALA A 94 -2.47 18.67 -7.26
N SER A 95 -3.75 19.02 -7.10
CA SER A 95 -4.83 18.03 -7.05
C SER A 95 -4.61 17.01 -8.19
N PRO A 96 -4.80 15.71 -7.93
CA PRO A 96 -4.54 14.65 -8.92
C PRO A 96 -5.45 14.72 -10.16
N PHE A 97 -6.35 15.70 -10.25
CA PHE A 97 -7.20 15.94 -11.40
C PHE A 97 -6.70 17.15 -12.21
N PRO A 98 -6.38 16.95 -13.51
CA PRO A 98 -5.95 18.04 -14.37
C PRO A 98 -7.14 18.91 -14.77
N GLU A 99 -7.38 20.00 -14.04
CA GLU A 99 -8.22 21.08 -14.55
C GLU A 99 -7.38 21.98 -15.46
N LYS A 100 -7.65 21.87 -16.76
CA LYS A 100 -7.05 22.69 -17.80
C LYS A 100 -7.50 24.15 -17.64
N SER A 101 -6.56 25.06 -17.40
CA SER A 101 -6.51 26.46 -17.89
C SER A 101 -5.49 27.22 -17.01
N GLY A 102 -4.30 27.59 -17.47
CA GLY A 102 -4.06 28.59 -18.51
C GLY A 102 -4.25 30.00 -17.96
N ILE A 103 -3.27 30.58 -17.26
CA ILE A 103 -3.00 32.04 -17.14
C ILE A 103 -1.51 32.28 -16.76
N LYS A 104 -0.89 33.28 -17.42
CA LYS A 104 0.52 33.70 -17.42
C LYS A 104 1.01 34.40 -16.13
N PRO A 105 2.34 34.51 -15.90
CA PRO A 105 2.91 35.10 -14.69
C PRO A 105 2.66 36.62 -14.66
N THR A 106 2.18 37.12 -13.52
CA THR A 106 2.03 38.57 -13.29
C THR A 106 2.96 38.98 -12.16
N GLU A 107 4.15 39.44 -12.53
CA GLU A 107 4.87 40.47 -11.78
C GLU A 107 3.92 41.66 -11.59
N SER A 108 3.54 41.98 -10.35
CA SER A 108 3.33 43.36 -9.88
C SER A 108 2.59 43.39 -8.54
N ARG A 109 3.23 44.03 -7.55
CA ARG A 109 2.67 44.74 -6.38
C ARG A 109 3.32 44.37 -5.06
N ILE A 110 4.57 44.79 -4.84
CA ILE A 110 4.96 45.34 -3.53
C ILE A 110 5.90 46.55 -3.76
N LYS A 111 5.46 47.52 -4.57
CA LYS A 111 5.91 48.91 -4.50
C LYS A 111 4.76 49.75 -3.94
N SER A 112 4.37 49.55 -2.68
CA SER A 112 3.38 50.44 -2.05
C SER A 112 3.36 50.46 -0.52
N LYS A 113 4.35 49.89 0.19
CA LYS A 113 4.46 50.05 1.65
C LYS A 113 5.79 50.66 2.13
N LEU A 114 6.45 51.42 1.25
CA LEU A 114 7.59 52.27 1.59
C LEU A 114 7.17 53.68 2.08
N ALA A 115 5.92 53.86 2.51
CA ALA A 115 5.36 55.16 2.87
C ALA A 115 4.44 55.13 4.10
N PHE A 116 4.84 54.48 5.20
CA PHE A 116 4.23 54.60 6.54
C PHE A 116 5.16 53.83 7.50
N VAL A 117 5.93 54.35 8.44
CA VAL A 117 5.89 55.58 9.24
C VAL A 117 7.33 55.89 9.63
N ARG A 118 7.81 57.07 9.22
CA ARG A 118 8.93 57.75 9.87
C ARG A 118 8.30 58.82 10.74
N LYS A 119 8.30 58.61 12.06
CA LYS A 119 8.31 59.65 13.09
C LYS A 119 8.77 59.02 14.39
#